data_AF-A0A0J7JU58-F1
#
_entry.id   AF-A0A0J7JU58-F1
#
_cell.length_a   1.000
_cell.length_b   1.000
_cell.length_c   1.000
_cell.angle_alpha   90.00
_cell.angle_beta   90.00
_cell.angle_gamma   90.00
#
_symmetry.space_group_name_H-M   'P 1'
#
loop_
_entity.id
_entity.type
_entity.pdbx_description
1 polymer ?
#
loop_
_entity_poly.entity_id
_entity_poly.type
_entity_poly.pdbx_seq_one_letter_code
_entity_poly.pdbx_strand_id
1 'polypeptide(L)'
;MLRIPWTAHRTNISILNELEIKDRLSTICRRGILRYFGHITRRDHNNLERLIVQGRIEGRRPRGRSPSRWIYQIKEITGKSIQVNARETEDKVGDAKSSNTHNHGITTLLTRRYD
;
A
#
# COMPACT_ATOMS: atom_id res chain seq x y z
N MET A 1 -21.09 10.22 16.86
CA MET A 1 -20.70 8.81 17.03
C MET A 1 -21.96 7.97 17.11
N LEU A 2 -22.11 6.92 16.28
CA LEU A 2 -23.31 6.09 16.29
C LEU A 2 -23.36 5.26 17.59
N ARG A 3 -24.44 5.39 18.38
CA ARG A 3 -24.67 4.62 19.61
C ARG A 3 -25.21 3.22 19.27
N ILE A 4 -24.38 2.42 18.60
CA ILE A 4 -24.79 1.08 18.12
C ILE A 4 -24.75 0.10 19.30
N PRO A 5 -25.88 -0.52 19.68
CA PRO A 5 -25.89 -1.57 20.69
C PRO A 5 -25.21 -2.83 20.15
N TRP A 6 -24.50 -3.56 21.02
CA TRP A 6 -23.72 -4.74 20.63
C TRP A 6 -24.60 -5.89 20.07
N THR A 7 -25.89 -5.93 20.43
CA THR A 7 -26.89 -6.87 19.91
C THR A 7 -27.34 -6.58 18.48
N ALA A 8 -27.01 -5.41 17.92
CA ALA A 8 -27.45 -5.03 16.58
C ALA A 8 -26.73 -5.81 15.47
N HIS A 9 -25.65 -6.56 15.78
CA HIS A 9 -24.86 -7.35 14.82
C HIS A 9 -24.61 -6.63 13.48
N ARG A 10 -24.30 -5.32 13.54
CA ARG A 10 -24.10 -4.49 12.34
C ARG A 10 -22.78 -4.84 11.67
N THR A 11 -22.79 -4.92 10.34
CA THR A 11 -21.58 -5.14 9.56
C THR A 11 -20.78 -3.84 9.42
N ASN A 12 -19.45 -3.95 9.37
CA ASN A 12 -18.57 -2.81 9.16
C ASN A 12 -18.91 -2.05 7.86
N ILE A 13 -19.37 -2.76 6.83
CA ILE A 13 -19.77 -2.17 5.54
C ILE A 13 -21.01 -1.28 5.72
N SER A 14 -22.03 -1.75 6.46
CA SER A 14 -23.23 -0.97 6.73
C SER A 14 -22.92 0.32 7.48
N ILE A 15 -22.02 0.26 8.47
CA ILE A 15 -21.62 1.43 9.27
C ILE A 15 -20.86 2.44 8.40
N LEU A 16 -19.97 1.96 7.53
CA LEU A 16 -19.21 2.83 6.62
C LEU A 16 -20.11 3.55 5.61
N ASN A 17 -21.13 2.87 5.10
CA ASN A 17 -22.11 3.47 4.19
C ASN A 17 -22.98 4.52 4.90
N GLU A 18 -23.44 4.22 6.12
CA GLU A 18 -24.27 5.14 6.91
C GLU A 18 -23.52 6.42 7.32
N LEU A 19 -22.23 6.31 7.61
CA LEU A 19 -21.36 7.46 7.92
C LEU A 19 -20.76 8.14 6.69
N GLU A 20 -21.07 7.65 5.48
CA GLU A 20 -20.49 8.12 4.20
C GLU A 20 -18.95 8.21 4.22
N ILE A 21 -18.28 7.31 4.94
CA ILE A 21 -16.81 7.32 5.05
C ILE A 21 -16.20 6.74 3.77
N LYS A 22 -15.70 7.63 2.91
CA LYS A 22 -15.11 7.28 1.61
C LYS A 22 -13.64 6.84 1.72
N ASP A 23 -12.87 7.48 2.60
CA ASP A 23 -11.44 7.24 2.77
C ASP A 23 -11.15 6.41 4.04
N ARG A 24 -10.62 5.20 3.85
CA ARG A 24 -10.12 4.37 4.95
C ARG A 24 -8.71 4.80 5.32
N LEU A 25 -8.36 4.71 6.61
CA LEU A 25 -6.98 4.91 7.08
C LEU A 25 -5.99 4.04 6.30
N SER A 26 -6.34 2.79 6.02
CA SER A 26 -5.49 1.89 5.22
C SER A 26 -5.25 2.42 3.80
N THR A 27 -6.23 3.07 3.18
CA THR A 27 -6.07 3.73 1.87
C THR A 27 -5.12 4.92 1.98
N ILE A 28 -5.23 5.73 3.03
CA ILE A 28 -4.32 6.86 3.29
C ILE A 28 -2.89 6.36 3.50
N CYS A 29 -2.68 5.34 4.32
CA CYS A 29 -1.37 4.73 4.56
C CYS A 29 -0.76 4.18 3.26
N ARG A 30 -1.53 3.42 2.46
CA ARG A 30 -1.05 2.88 1.17
C ARG A 30 -0.65 3.99 0.20
N ARG A 31 -1.43 5.07 0.14
CA ARG A 31 -1.10 6.25 -0.67
C ARG A 31 0.20 6.92 -0.21
N GLY A 32 0.44 7.00 1.10
CA GLY A 32 1.69 7.49 1.67
C GLY A 32 2.90 6.62 1.30
N ILE A 33 2.76 5.29 1.42
CA ILE A 33 3.79 4.30 1.02
C ILE A 33 4.17 4.48 -0.46
N LEU A 34 3.19 4.60 -1.35
CA LEU A 34 3.43 4.79 -2.79
C LEU A 34 4.08 6.14 -3.10
N ARG A 35 3.67 7.22 -2.42
CA ARG A 35 4.27 8.54 -2.59
C ARG A 35 5.75 8.53 -2.20
N TYR A 36 6.06 7.90 -1.06
CA TYR A 36 7.43 7.77 -0.59
C TYR A 36 8.26 6.87 -1.52
N PHE A 37 7.70 5.76 -1.99
CA PHE A 37 8.33 4.92 -3.00
C PHE A 37 8.72 5.74 -4.24
N GLY A 38 7.81 6.57 -4.75
CA GLY A 38 8.12 7.41 -5.89
C GLY A 38 9.15 8.50 -5.63
N HIS A 39 9.17 9.05 -4.41
CA HIS A 39 10.23 9.98 -4.01
C HIS A 39 11.60 9.31 -4.08
N ILE A 40 11.72 8.09 -3.54
CA ILE A 40 12.97 7.34 -3.49
C ILE A 40 13.42 6.87 -4.87
N THR A 41 12.52 6.38 -5.73
CA THR A 41 12.89 5.90 -7.07
C THR A 41 13.45 7.02 -7.95
N ARG A 42 13.02 8.26 -7.73
CA ARG A 42 13.54 9.45 -8.43
C ARG A 42 14.84 10.02 -7.85
N ARG A 43 15.31 9.53 -6.69
CA ARG A 43 16.62 9.92 -6.14
C ARG A 43 17.75 9.22 -6.89
N ASP A 44 18.96 9.75 -6.75
CA ASP A 44 20.16 9.18 -7.37
C ASP A 44 20.33 7.68 -7.04
N HIS A 45 20.88 6.94 -8.01
CA HIS A 45 21.06 5.48 -7.91
C HIS A 45 22.01 5.08 -6.77
N ASN A 46 22.92 5.97 -6.36
CA ASN A 46 23.86 5.73 -5.27
C ASN A 46 23.27 6.11 -3.90
N ASN A 47 22.01 6.56 -3.84
CA ASN A 47 21.37 6.86 -2.57
C ASN A 47 21.06 5.56 -1.80
N LEU A 48 21.50 5.53 -0.54
CA LEU A 48 21.32 4.40 0.37
C LEU A 48 19.84 4.00 0.52
N GLU A 49 18.92 4.96 0.60
CA GLU A 49 17.48 4.68 0.74
C GLU A 49 16.94 3.92 -0.47
N ARG A 50 17.41 4.25 -1.68
CA ARG A 50 17.02 3.55 -2.91
C ARG A 50 17.53 2.12 -2.94
N LEU A 51 18.78 1.89 -2.50
CA LEU A 51 19.37 0.56 -2.39
C LEU A 51 18.66 -0.31 -1.33
N ILE A 52 18.34 0.27 -0.16
CA ILE A 52 17.59 -0.40 0.91
C ILE A 52 16.20 -0.82 0.42
N VAL A 53 15.48 0.11 -0.20
CA VAL A 53 14.08 -0.09 -0.59
C VAL A 53 13.96 -1.04 -1.78
N GLN A 54 14.88 -1.00 -2.74
CA GLN A 54 14.97 -2.00 -3.81
C GLN A 54 15.52 -3.35 -3.34
N GLY A 55 15.97 -3.46 -2.08
CA GLY A 55 16.36 -4.72 -1.47
C GLY A 55 17.65 -5.30 -2.05
N ARG A 56 18.49 -4.46 -2.69
CA ARG A 56 19.79 -4.82 -3.25
C ARG A 56 20.88 -4.99 -2.18
N ILE A 57 20.50 -4.90 -0.91
CA ILE A 57 21.40 -5.13 0.22
C ILE A 57 21.55 -6.63 0.45
N GLU A 58 22.77 -7.08 0.24
CA GLU A 58 23.23 -8.42 0.57
C GLU A 58 23.40 -8.55 2.10
N GLY A 59 22.94 -9.67 2.67
CA GLY A 59 23.03 -9.90 4.11
C GLY A 59 21.99 -10.89 4.63
N ARG A 60 22.37 -11.65 5.67
CA ARG A 60 21.47 -12.60 6.35
C ARG A 60 20.59 -11.85 7.35
N ARG A 61 19.28 -12.09 7.31
CA ARG A 61 18.35 -11.50 8.28
C ARG A 61 18.47 -12.15 9.67
N PRO A 62 18.32 -11.38 10.75
CA PRO A 62 18.17 -11.94 12.09
C PRO A 62 16.84 -12.71 12.20
N ARG A 63 16.84 -13.76 13.01
CA ARG A 63 15.62 -14.53 13.33
C ARG A 63 14.61 -13.64 14.06
N GLY A 64 13.31 -13.89 13.84
CA GLY A 64 12.21 -13.19 14.54
C GLY A 64 11.64 -11.95 13.85
N ARG A 65 12.28 -11.40 12.81
CA ARG A 65 11.71 -10.30 12.02
C ARG A 65 10.78 -10.83 10.92
N SER A 66 9.64 -10.17 10.71
CA SER A 66 8.71 -10.51 9.63
C SER A 66 9.46 -10.62 8.28
N PRO A 67 9.19 -11.65 7.46
CA PRO A 67 9.80 -11.80 6.13
C PRO A 67 9.42 -10.69 5.15
N SER A 68 8.37 -9.92 5.46
CA SER A 68 7.80 -8.90 4.58
C SER A 68 8.77 -7.74 4.34
N ARG A 69 9.35 -7.71 3.14
CA ARG A 69 10.04 -6.55 2.59
C ARG A 69 9.05 -5.48 2.16
N TRP A 70 9.48 -4.22 2.20
CA TRP A 70 8.74 -3.09 1.64
C TRP A 70 8.34 -3.32 0.17
N ILE A 71 9.20 -3.96 -0.62
CA ILE A 71 8.91 -4.37 -2.01
C ILE A 71 7.69 -5.28 -2.12
N TYR A 72 7.49 -6.19 -1.15
CA TYR A 72 6.33 -7.06 -1.15
C TYR A 72 5.05 -6.28 -0.84
N GLN A 73 5.12 -5.28 0.02
CA GLN A 73 4.00 -4.38 0.28
C GLN A 73 3.64 -3.56 -0.97
N ILE A 74 4.64 -3.05 -1.71
CA ILE A 74 4.38 -2.35 -2.99
C ILE A 74 3.75 -3.30 -4.01
N LYS A 75 4.27 -4.53 -4.12
CA LYS A 75 3.70 -5.56 -5.01
C LYS A 75 2.25 -5.88 -4.63
N GLU A 76 1.95 -5.97 -3.34
CA GLU A 76 0.59 -6.21 -2.85
C GLU A 76 -0.35 -5.03 -3.16
N ILE A 77 0.11 -3.80 -2.96
CA ILE A 77 -0.70 -2.60 -3.19
C ILE A 77 -0.97 -2.38 -4.69
N THR A 78 0.04 -2.55 -5.55
CA THR A 78 -0.05 -2.22 -6.97
C THR A 78 -0.39 -3.42 -7.86
N GLY A 79 -0.16 -4.65 -7.39
CA GLY A 79 -0.33 -5.88 -8.19
C GLY A 79 0.74 -6.09 -9.27
N LYS A 80 1.74 -5.20 -9.35
CA LYS A 80 2.78 -5.18 -10.40
C LYS A 80 4.16 -5.54 -9.83
N SER A 81 5.08 -5.93 -10.72
CA SER A 81 6.47 -6.14 -10.35
C SER A 81 7.16 -4.83 -9.96
N ILE A 82 8.21 -4.92 -9.13
CA ILE A 82 8.93 -3.74 -8.65
C ILE A 82 9.62 -2.97 -9.78
N GLN A 83 10.06 -3.67 -10.83
CA GLN A 83 10.71 -3.11 -12.00
C GLN A 83 9.73 -2.25 -12.81
N VAL A 84 8.52 -2.77 -13.03
CA VAL A 84 7.45 -2.02 -13.72
C VAL A 84 7.05 -0.79 -12.92
N ASN A 85 6.91 -0.94 -11.60
CA ASN A 85 6.59 0.19 -10.71
C ASN A 85 7.71 1.25 -10.69
N ALA A 86 8.97 0.84 -10.70
CA ALA A 86 10.10 1.76 -10.74
C ALA A 86 10.09 2.57 -12.04
N ARG A 87 9.97 1.89 -13.19
CA ARG A 87 9.90 2.52 -14.52
C ARG A 87 8.71 3.48 -14.64
N GLU A 88 7.51 3.05 -14.26
CA GLU A 88 6.32 3.92 -14.27
C GLU A 88 6.47 5.15 -13.37
N THR A 89 7.28 5.06 -12.31
CA THR A 89 7.47 6.19 -11.38
C THR A 89 8.58 7.14 -11.80
N GLU A 90 9.53 6.65 -12.59
CA GLU A 90 10.55 7.42 -13.30
C GLU A 90 9.93 8.13 -14.51
N ASP A 91 9.04 7.48 -15.25
CA ASP A 91 8.34 8.04 -16.43
C ASP A 91 7.33 9.14 -16.05
N LYS A 92 6.72 9.07 -14.84
CA LYS A 92 5.76 10.08 -14.32
C LYS A 92 6.35 11.44 -13.96
N VAL A 93 7.61 11.73 -14.33
CA VAL A 93 8.22 13.07 -14.22
C VAL A 93 7.41 14.13 -15.00
N GLY A 94 6.57 13.74 -15.96
CA GLY A 94 5.69 14.65 -16.72
C GLY A 94 4.25 14.82 -16.22
N ASP A 95 3.66 13.85 -15.50
CA ASP A 95 2.21 13.82 -15.26
C ASP A 95 1.83 13.75 -13.78
N ALA A 96 1.74 14.91 -13.15
CA ALA A 96 1.25 15.09 -11.78
C ALA A 96 -0.28 14.87 -11.61
N LYS A 97 -0.97 14.24 -12.56
CA LYS A 97 -2.44 14.06 -12.55
C LYS A 97 -2.88 12.65 -12.89
N SER A 98 -2.62 11.67 -12.03
CA SER A 98 -3.39 10.41 -12.04
C SER A 98 -3.20 9.67 -10.72
N SER A 99 -4.08 9.92 -9.77
CA SER A 99 -4.13 9.15 -8.51
C SER A 99 -5.56 9.11 -7.99
N ASN A 100 -6.49 8.67 -8.84
CA ASN A 100 -7.83 8.33 -8.36
C ASN A 100 -8.49 7.26 -9.21
N THR A 101 -7.92 6.06 -9.26
CA THR A 101 -8.68 4.91 -9.76
C THR A 101 -8.06 3.61 -9.22
N HIS A 102 -8.93 2.72 -8.71
CA HIS A 102 -8.67 1.33 -8.35
C HIS A 102 -8.20 1.02 -6.90
N ASN A 103 -9.10 1.26 -5.94
CA ASN A 103 -9.10 0.57 -4.63
C ASN A 103 -10.32 -0.36 -4.46
N HIS A 104 -10.85 -0.94 -5.55
CA HIS A 104 -12.01 -1.84 -5.49
C HIS A 104 -11.66 -3.34 -5.58
N GLY A 105 -10.42 -3.72 -5.90
CA GLY A 105 -10.06 -5.12 -6.18
C GLY A 105 -9.42 -5.94 -5.05
N ILE A 106 -8.94 -5.32 -3.97
CA ILE A 106 -8.13 -6.04 -2.96
C ILE A 106 -8.92 -6.44 -1.71
N THR A 107 -10.08 -5.81 -1.44
CA THR A 107 -10.93 -6.17 -0.30
C THR A 107 -11.40 -7.63 -0.35
N THR A 108 -11.48 -8.25 -1.54
CA THR A 108 -11.94 -9.63 -1.71
C THR A 108 -10.89 -10.69 -1.33
N LEU A 109 -9.58 -10.37 -1.37
CA LEU A 109 -8.53 -11.38 -1.15
C LEU A 109 -8.07 -11.49 0.33
N LEU A 110 -8.39 -10.52 1.17
CA LEU A 110 -8.01 -10.55 2.59
C LEU A 110 -9.11 -11.09 3.52
N THR A 111 -10.35 -11.22 3.03
CA THR A 111 -11.44 -11.84 3.81
C THR A 111 -11.37 -13.37 3.81
N ARG A 112 -10.65 -14.00 2.87
CA ARG A 112 -10.55 -15.47 2.77
C ARG A 112 -9.40 -16.11 3.56
N ARG A 113 -8.64 -15.32 4.34
CA ARG A 113 -7.51 -15.82 5.16
C ARG A 113 -7.86 -15.88 6.65
N TYR A 114 -9.10 -15.57 7.01
CA TYR A 114 -9.64 -15.63 8.38
C TYR A 114 -11.02 -16.31 8.41
N ASP A 115 -11.19 -17.39 7.63
CA ASP A 115 -12.21 -18.43 7.86
C ASP A 115 -11.48 -19.74 8.17
#